data_AF-A0A841YZ90-F1
#
_entry.id   AF-A0A841YZ90-F1
#
_cell.length_a   1.000
_cell.length_b   1.000
_cell.length_c   1.000
_cell.angle_alpha   90.00
_cell.angle_beta   90.00
_cell.angle_gamma   90.00
#
_symmetry.space_group_name_H-M   'P 1'
#
loop_
_entity.id
_entity.type
_entity.pdbx_description
1 polymer ?
#
loop_
_entity_poly.entity_id
_entity_poly.type
_entity_poly.pdbx_seq_one_letter_code
_entity_poly.pdbx_strand_id
1 'polypeptide(L)'
;MSERDYSAQVLDYINGDLNADARLDFEAAMERLPELTAEVQELEALMADLPYLSESVTPPDGMKERVLGNVFAQEQETVTPDVVEISNVVPKRKRRWVIPSLVAALIISLAGNFYVIATRDQDTKQATEDTDVTKTSKALQASENVTASATASLIQKGSQNTLVIQAQDLSRLSGAACYQVWLLLDGKPTRAGTFIANDDGHGGVIHSIPADAKFDTVAITIEPDNDSQTPKGPIILSTSL
;
A
#
# COMPACT_ATOMS: atom_id res chain seq x y z
N MET A 1 -9.66 -34.33 -14.20
CA MET A 1 -10.27 -33.08 -13.69
C MET A 1 -10.38 -32.07 -14.81
N SER A 2 -11.47 -31.31 -14.84
CA SER A 2 -11.60 -30.11 -15.68
C SER A 2 -10.83 -28.96 -15.01
N GLU A 3 -10.41 -27.97 -15.78
CA GLU A 3 -9.77 -26.73 -15.32
C GLU A 3 -10.56 -26.02 -14.21
N ARG A 4 -11.90 -26.15 -14.22
CA ARG A 4 -12.80 -25.64 -13.18
C ARG A 4 -12.69 -26.38 -11.84
N ASP A 5 -12.28 -27.65 -11.85
CA ASP A 5 -12.13 -28.44 -10.62
C ASP A 5 -10.88 -28.00 -9.85
N TYR A 6 -9.84 -27.51 -10.53
CA TYR A 6 -8.60 -27.06 -9.90
C TYR A 6 -8.72 -25.67 -9.29
N SER A 7 -9.43 -24.72 -9.91
CA SER A 7 -9.68 -23.40 -9.32
C SER A 7 -10.42 -23.50 -7.97
N ALA A 8 -11.34 -24.46 -7.82
CA ALA A 8 -12.01 -24.71 -6.55
C ALA A 8 -11.07 -25.26 -5.45
N GLN A 9 -9.96 -25.92 -5.83
CA GLN A 9 -8.98 -26.49 -4.89
C GLN A 9 -7.91 -25.49 -4.45
N VAL A 10 -7.83 -24.31 -5.08
CA VAL A 10 -6.83 -23.29 -4.74
C VAL A 10 -6.98 -22.83 -3.29
N LEU A 11 -8.21 -22.57 -2.84
CA LEU A 11 -8.47 -22.16 -1.45
C LEU A 11 -8.15 -23.29 -0.46
N ASP A 12 -8.55 -24.52 -0.79
CA ASP A 12 -8.26 -25.70 0.04
C ASP A 12 -6.74 -25.96 0.12
N TYR A 13 -6.00 -25.71 -0.96
CA TYR A 13 -4.53 -25.81 -0.99
C TYR A 13 -3.89 -24.75 -0.07
N ILE A 14 -4.31 -23.49 -0.17
CA ILE A 14 -3.76 -22.38 0.63
C ILE A 14 -4.06 -22.57 2.13
N ASN A 15 -5.28 -23.01 2.47
CA ASN A 15 -5.67 -23.28 3.86
C ASN A 15 -5.04 -24.56 4.42
N GLY A 16 -4.46 -25.42 3.57
CA GLY A 16 -3.90 -26.71 3.97
C GLY A 16 -4.94 -27.79 4.24
N ASP A 17 -6.15 -27.64 3.70
CA ASP A 17 -7.28 -28.56 3.86
C ASP A 17 -7.22 -29.75 2.87
N LEU A 18 -6.32 -29.71 1.89
CA LEU A 18 -6.08 -30.83 0.97
C LEU A 18 -5.39 -32.01 1.68
N ASN A 19 -5.87 -33.23 1.38
CA ASN A 19 -5.19 -34.45 1.80
C ASN A 19 -3.87 -34.64 1.02
N ALA A 20 -3.00 -35.53 1.52
CA ALA A 20 -1.65 -35.70 0.97
C ALA A 20 -1.62 -36.07 -0.53
N ASP A 21 -2.52 -36.95 -0.96
CA ASP A 21 -2.59 -37.40 -2.36
C ASP A 21 -3.11 -36.28 -3.28
N ALA A 22 -4.16 -35.56 -2.87
CA ALA A 22 -4.73 -34.44 -3.64
C ALA A 22 -3.75 -33.27 -3.73
N ARG A 23 -2.97 -33.03 -2.67
CA ARG A 23 -1.92 -32.00 -2.67
C ARG A 23 -0.83 -32.32 -3.70
N LEU A 24 -0.37 -33.57 -3.76
CA LEU A 24 0.62 -34.00 -4.76
C LEU A 24 0.09 -33.86 -6.19
N ASP A 25 -1.17 -34.24 -6.42
CA ASP A 25 -1.82 -34.07 -7.73
C ASP A 25 -1.97 -32.58 -8.11
N PHE A 26 -2.25 -31.72 -7.13
CA PHE A 26 -2.34 -30.27 -7.32
C PHE A 26 -0.98 -29.62 -7.62
N GLU A 27 0.08 -30.01 -6.88
CA GLU A 27 1.45 -29.55 -7.13
C GLU A 27 1.95 -30.00 -8.51
N ALA A 28 1.64 -31.23 -8.92
CA ALA A 28 1.93 -31.72 -10.27
C ALA A 28 1.12 -31.00 -11.36
N ALA A 29 -0.07 -30.46 -11.03
CA ALA A 29 -0.86 -29.64 -11.94
C ALA A 29 -0.27 -28.22 -12.07
N MET A 30 0.23 -27.62 -10.99
CA MET A 30 0.90 -26.31 -11.01
C MET A 30 2.15 -26.30 -11.89
N GLU A 31 2.89 -27.41 -11.97
CA GLU A 31 4.03 -27.53 -12.90
C GLU A 31 3.62 -27.51 -14.38
N ARG A 32 2.37 -27.91 -14.69
CA ARG A 32 1.86 -28.00 -16.07
C ARG A 32 1.06 -26.77 -16.47
N LEU A 33 0.42 -26.10 -15.51
CA LEU A 33 -0.51 -25.00 -15.72
C LEU A 33 -0.02 -23.75 -14.96
N PRO A 34 0.67 -22.82 -15.64
CA PRO A 34 1.20 -21.61 -15.00
C PRO A 34 0.10 -20.68 -14.48
N GLU A 35 -1.12 -20.78 -15.02
CA GLU A 35 -2.28 -19.99 -14.56
C GLU A 35 -2.68 -20.34 -13.11
N LEU A 36 -2.60 -21.63 -12.72
CA LEU A 36 -2.89 -22.05 -11.34
C LEU A 36 -1.85 -21.48 -10.36
N THR A 37 -0.58 -21.47 -10.75
CA THR A 37 0.49 -20.88 -9.94
C THR A 37 0.29 -19.37 -9.77
N ALA A 38 -0.14 -18.68 -10.82
CA ALA A 38 -0.46 -17.25 -10.76
C ALA A 38 -1.67 -16.97 -9.85
N GLU A 39 -2.72 -17.79 -9.93
CA GLU A 39 -3.93 -17.68 -9.10
C GLU A 39 -3.61 -17.90 -7.60
N VAL A 40 -2.80 -18.91 -7.27
CA VAL A 40 -2.31 -19.14 -5.89
C VAL A 40 -1.52 -17.93 -5.40
N GLN A 41 -0.58 -17.42 -6.21
CA GLN A 41 0.27 -16.30 -5.82
C GLN A 41 -0.53 -15.00 -5.61
N GLU A 42 -1.55 -14.75 -6.44
CA GLU A 42 -2.44 -13.60 -6.29
C GLU A 42 -3.22 -13.66 -4.97
N LEU A 43 -3.79 -14.83 -4.65
CA LEU A 43 -4.54 -15.03 -3.41
C LEU A 43 -3.64 -14.97 -2.16
N GLU A 44 -2.43 -15.54 -2.22
CA GLU A 44 -1.45 -15.41 -1.13
C GLU A 44 -1.06 -13.94 -0.88
N ALA A 45 -0.86 -13.16 -1.95
CA ALA A 45 -0.55 -11.74 -1.85
C ALA A 45 -1.71 -10.94 -1.23
N LEU A 46 -2.96 -11.26 -1.59
CA LEU A 46 -4.14 -10.62 -1.00
C LEU A 46 -4.31 -10.92 0.50
N MET A 47 -3.89 -12.10 0.93
CA MET A 47 -4.04 -12.54 2.32
C MET A 47 -2.82 -12.26 3.21
N ALA A 48 -1.71 -11.76 2.63
CA ALA A 48 -0.45 -11.55 3.34
C ALA A 48 -0.56 -10.65 4.59
N ASP A 49 -1.51 -9.71 4.59
CA ASP A 49 -1.72 -8.77 5.69
C ASP A 49 -2.65 -9.29 6.79
N LEU A 50 -3.46 -10.34 6.51
CA LEU A 50 -4.45 -10.87 7.46
C LEU A 50 -3.85 -11.31 8.80
N PRO A 51 -2.68 -12.00 8.87
CA PRO A 51 -2.10 -12.41 10.15
C PRO A 51 -1.81 -11.23 11.09
N TYR A 52 -1.47 -10.06 10.54
CA TYR A 52 -1.18 -8.85 11.33
C TYR A 52 -2.43 -8.15 11.85
N LEU A 53 -3.61 -8.48 11.31
CA LEU A 53 -4.90 -8.00 11.80
C LEU A 53 -5.46 -8.88 12.93
N SER A 54 -4.84 -10.04 13.20
CA SER A 54 -5.23 -10.92 14.31
C SER A 54 -4.66 -10.45 15.65
N GLU A 55 -5.35 -10.74 16.74
CA GLU A 55 -4.85 -10.44 18.09
C GLU A 55 -3.65 -11.34 18.44
N SER A 56 -2.57 -10.74 18.92
CA SER A 56 -1.39 -11.50 19.35
C SER A 56 -1.69 -12.26 20.64
N VAL A 57 -1.47 -13.58 20.64
CA VAL A 57 -1.51 -14.40 21.85
C VAL A 57 -0.10 -14.63 22.37
N THR A 58 0.11 -14.47 23.68
CA THR A 58 1.41 -14.76 24.31
C THR A 58 1.70 -16.25 24.23
N PRO A 59 2.84 -16.68 23.64
CA PRO A 59 3.20 -18.09 23.58
C PRO A 59 3.47 -18.64 25.00
N PRO A 60 3.26 -19.95 25.23
CA PRO A 60 3.62 -20.58 26.50
C PRO A 60 5.10 -20.39 26.84
N ASP A 61 5.40 -20.25 28.14
CA ASP A 61 6.77 -20.06 28.63
C ASP A 61 7.70 -21.19 28.15
N GLY A 62 8.92 -20.82 27.73
CA GLY A 62 9.94 -21.76 27.27
C GLY A 62 9.76 -22.27 25.83
N MET A 63 8.74 -21.82 25.08
CA MET A 63 8.52 -22.25 23.69
C MET A 63 9.69 -21.85 22.78
N LYS A 64 10.28 -20.67 22.99
CA LYS A 64 11.45 -20.19 22.25
C LYS A 64 12.67 -21.09 22.49
N GLU A 65 12.94 -21.44 23.74
CA GLU A 65 14.06 -22.31 24.12
C GLU A 65 13.87 -23.73 23.59
N ARG A 66 12.64 -24.26 23.60
CA ARG A 66 12.31 -25.58 23.04
C ARG A 66 12.54 -25.64 21.53
N VAL A 67 12.09 -24.63 20.79
CA VAL A 67 12.21 -24.59 19.33
C VAL A 67 13.65 -24.34 18.91
N LEU A 68 14.30 -23.32 19.48
CA LEU A 68 15.70 -23.00 19.15
C LEU A 68 16.66 -24.09 19.64
N GLY A 69 16.41 -24.66 20.82
CA GLY A 69 17.22 -25.74 21.39
C GLY A 69 17.24 -26.98 20.50
N ASN A 70 16.12 -27.36 19.88
CA ASN A 70 16.07 -28.52 18.98
C ASN A 70 16.85 -28.30 17.68
N VAL A 71 16.87 -27.09 17.13
CA VAL A 71 17.64 -26.76 15.91
C VAL A 71 19.13 -26.83 16.18
N PHE A 72 19.59 -26.33 17.34
CA PHE A 72 21.01 -26.38 17.73
C PHE A 72 21.45 -27.75 18.27
N ALA A 73 20.54 -28.52 18.88
CA ALA A 73 20.83 -29.85 19.39
C ALA A 73 20.99 -30.89 18.26
N GLN A 74 20.36 -30.67 17.11
CA GLN A 74 20.55 -31.52 15.92
C GLN A 74 21.97 -31.43 15.33
N GLU A 75 22.74 -30.38 15.63
CA GLU A 75 24.17 -30.30 15.31
C GLU A 75 25.07 -31.00 16.34
N GLN A 76 24.53 -31.40 17.49
CA GLN A 76 25.26 -32.03 18.59
C GLN A 76 24.74 -33.45 18.87
N GLU A 77 24.67 -34.30 17.84
CA GLU A 77 24.79 -35.74 18.09
C GLU A 77 26.25 -36.06 18.45
N THR A 78 26.43 -36.17 19.75
CA THR A 78 27.50 -36.75 20.54
C THR A 78 28.31 -37.86 19.88
N VAL A 79 29.63 -37.61 19.74
CA VAL A 79 30.66 -38.64 19.91
C VAL A 79 31.31 -38.42 21.27
N THR A 80 31.18 -39.37 22.19
CA THR A 80 32.03 -39.44 23.40
C THR A 80 32.40 -40.91 23.64
N PRO A 81 33.49 -41.25 24.38
CA PRO A 81 34.50 -40.39 25.02
C PRO A 81 35.96 -40.84 24.77
N ASP A 82 36.94 -39.96 25.01
CA ASP A 82 38.10 -40.35 25.83
C ASP A 82 38.62 -39.12 26.58
N VAL A 83 38.81 -39.28 27.88
CA VAL A 83 39.13 -38.22 28.83
C VAL A 83 40.65 -38.16 28.98
N VAL A 84 41.26 -37.05 28.57
CA VAL A 84 42.58 -36.67 29.05
C VAL A 84 42.50 -35.30 29.71
N GLU A 85 42.74 -35.32 31.02
CA GLU A 85 42.86 -34.17 31.89
C GLU A 85 44.10 -33.35 31.48
N ILE A 86 43.89 -32.11 31.02
CA ILE A 86 44.98 -31.19 30.72
C ILE A 86 44.86 -29.95 31.61
N SER A 87 45.85 -29.80 32.48
CA SER A 87 46.06 -28.73 33.44
C SER A 87 45.77 -27.32 32.90
N ASN A 88 45.01 -26.56 33.69
CA ASN A 88 44.73 -25.15 33.48
C ASN A 88 46.01 -24.30 33.62
N VAL A 89 46.48 -23.72 32.52
CA VAL A 89 47.38 -22.56 32.55
C VAL A 89 46.56 -21.33 32.17
N VAL A 90 46.31 -20.44 33.14
CA VAL A 90 45.59 -19.17 32.91
C VAL A 90 46.57 -18.17 32.28
N PRO A 91 46.37 -17.72 31.02
CA PRO A 91 47.14 -16.58 30.52
C PRO A 91 46.44 -15.27 30.91
N LYS A 92 47.23 -14.34 31.42
CA LYS A 92 46.82 -12.97 31.77
C LYS A 92 46.27 -12.24 30.53
N ARG A 93 45.05 -11.70 30.67
CA ARG A 93 44.38 -10.82 29.69
C ARG A 93 45.29 -9.69 29.20
N LYS A 94 45.40 -9.54 27.88
CA LYS A 94 45.68 -8.24 27.24
C LYS A 94 44.39 -7.70 26.62
N ARG A 95 43.95 -6.57 27.15
CA ARG A 95 42.85 -5.73 26.69
C ARG A 95 43.34 -4.87 25.51
N ARG A 96 42.44 -4.65 24.53
CA ARG A 96 42.51 -3.79 23.33
C ARG A 96 43.01 -4.46 22.05
N TRP A 97 42.07 -4.88 21.20
CA TRP A 97 41.93 -4.40 19.81
C TRP A 97 40.71 -4.95 19.04
N VAL A 98 39.63 -5.37 19.72
CA VAL A 98 38.40 -5.84 19.04
C VAL A 98 37.30 -4.76 18.93
N ILE A 99 37.60 -3.51 19.29
CA ILE A 99 36.67 -2.39 19.16
C ILE A 99 36.61 -1.79 17.73
N PRO A 100 37.65 -1.78 16.86
CA PRO A 100 37.54 -1.10 15.57
C PRO A 100 36.71 -1.89 14.53
N SER A 101 36.55 -3.21 14.69
CA SER A 101 35.80 -4.05 13.74
C SER A 101 34.28 -3.90 13.86
N LEU A 102 33.75 -3.66 15.07
CA LEU A 102 32.31 -3.44 15.25
C LEU A 102 31.86 -2.09 14.65
N VAL A 103 32.69 -1.05 14.78
CA VAL A 103 32.40 0.28 14.23
C VAL A 103 32.45 0.27 12.70
N ALA A 104 33.40 -0.45 12.09
CA ALA A 104 33.47 -0.58 10.64
C ALA A 104 32.23 -1.29 10.05
N ALA A 105 31.76 -2.38 10.67
CA ALA A 105 30.54 -3.07 10.24
C ALA A 105 29.29 -2.19 10.39
N LEU A 106 29.21 -1.40 11.47
CA LEU A 106 28.13 -0.44 11.68
C LEU A 106 28.14 0.67 10.62
N ILE A 107 29.31 1.23 10.29
CA ILE A 107 29.44 2.29 9.27
C ILE A 107 29.10 1.73 7.87
N ILE A 108 29.52 0.50 7.55
CA ILE A 108 29.16 -0.15 6.29
C ILE A 108 27.65 -0.41 6.23
N SER A 109 27.03 -0.83 7.34
CA SER A 109 25.58 -1.03 7.42
C SER A 109 24.79 0.28 7.28
N LEU A 110 25.22 1.36 7.96
CA LEU A 110 24.58 2.68 7.81
C LEU A 110 24.81 3.26 6.41
N ALA A 111 25.99 3.11 5.82
CA ALA A 111 26.28 3.58 4.47
C ALA A 111 25.48 2.78 3.43
N GLY A 112 25.33 1.47 3.61
CA GLY A 112 24.48 0.63 2.76
C GLY A 112 23.01 1.00 2.88
N ASN A 113 22.50 1.21 4.10
CA ASN A 113 21.10 1.61 4.30
C ASN A 113 20.83 3.03 3.78
N PHE A 114 21.78 3.96 3.97
CA PHE A 114 21.72 5.30 3.40
C PHE A 114 21.81 5.27 1.87
N TYR A 115 22.66 4.42 1.29
CA TYR A 115 22.74 4.22 -0.16
C TYR A 115 21.40 3.71 -0.72
N VAL A 116 20.80 2.70 -0.08
CA VAL A 116 19.47 2.18 -0.48
C VAL A 116 18.37 3.22 -0.35
N ILE A 117 18.38 4.06 0.70
CA ILE A 117 17.41 5.16 0.86
C ILE A 117 17.65 6.25 -0.20
N ALA A 118 18.91 6.60 -0.47
CA ALA A 118 19.26 7.60 -1.48
C ALA A 118 19.00 7.14 -2.92
N THR A 119 19.08 5.83 -3.21
CA THR A 119 18.71 5.26 -4.51
C THR A 119 17.21 5.00 -4.63
N ARG A 120 16.45 4.84 -3.53
CA ARG A 120 14.98 4.72 -3.58
C ARG A 120 14.27 5.96 -4.14
N ASP A 121 14.83 7.15 -3.93
CA ASP A 121 14.36 8.37 -4.62
C ASP A 121 14.67 8.35 -6.14
N GLN A 122 15.63 7.54 -6.58
CA GLN A 122 15.91 7.31 -8.00
C GLN A 122 15.05 6.18 -8.58
N ASP A 123 14.74 5.13 -7.82
CA ASP A 123 13.91 4.00 -8.27
C ASP A 123 12.40 4.33 -8.28
N THR A 124 11.97 5.37 -7.56
CA THR A 124 10.63 5.98 -7.75
C THR A 124 10.50 6.70 -9.11
N LYS A 125 11.54 6.63 -9.97
CA LYS A 125 11.49 7.04 -11.39
C LYS A 125 11.54 5.88 -12.39
N GLN A 126 11.41 4.61 -11.95
CA GLN A 126 11.40 3.46 -12.86
C GLN A 126 10.07 2.70 -12.83
N ALA A 127 9.01 3.44 -13.21
CA ALA A 127 7.96 2.94 -14.08
C ALA A 127 7.67 4.01 -15.14
N THR A 128 8.74 4.49 -15.80
CA THR A 128 8.63 5.38 -16.95
C THR A 128 8.72 4.54 -18.21
N GLU A 129 7.73 3.66 -18.42
CA GLU A 129 7.32 3.35 -19.79
C GLU A 129 6.68 4.63 -20.35
N ASP A 130 7.52 5.46 -20.97
CA ASP A 130 7.20 6.41 -22.05
C ASP A 130 5.77 6.95 -22.10
N THR A 131 5.26 7.40 -20.96
CA THR A 131 4.03 8.17 -20.92
C THR A 131 4.35 9.45 -20.19
N ASP A 132 4.40 10.53 -20.97
CA ASP A 132 4.44 11.91 -20.49
C ASP A 132 3.21 12.13 -19.59
N VAL A 133 3.37 11.82 -18.30
CA VAL A 133 2.36 12.01 -17.27
C VAL A 133 2.75 13.22 -16.44
N THR A 134 2.10 14.35 -16.71
CA THR A 134 2.29 15.58 -15.93
C THR A 134 1.20 15.68 -14.87
N LYS A 135 1.59 15.83 -13.59
CA LYS A 135 0.67 16.06 -12.47
C LYS A 135 0.85 17.47 -11.90
N THR A 136 -0.22 18.25 -11.89
CA THR A 136 -0.27 19.59 -11.27
C THR A 136 -1.33 19.57 -10.17
N SER A 137 -1.04 20.09 -8.98
CA SER A 137 -1.99 20.10 -7.86
C SER A 137 -2.11 21.48 -7.23
N LYS A 138 -3.32 21.86 -6.82
CA LYS A 138 -3.63 23.16 -6.20
C LYS A 138 -4.68 22.99 -5.12
N ALA A 139 -4.45 23.61 -3.96
CA ALA A 139 -5.42 23.63 -2.86
C ALA A 139 -6.56 24.61 -3.17
N LEU A 140 -7.78 24.24 -2.79
CA LEU A 140 -8.97 25.09 -2.89
C LEU A 140 -9.10 25.97 -1.66
N GLN A 141 -9.51 27.21 -1.88
CA GLN A 141 -9.80 28.18 -0.84
C GLN A 141 -11.22 27.98 -0.31
N ALA A 142 -11.34 27.81 1.00
CA ALA A 142 -12.60 27.72 1.71
C ALA A 142 -13.29 29.10 1.79
N SER A 143 -14.61 29.10 1.72
CA SER A 143 -15.44 30.29 1.93
C SER A 143 -15.54 30.65 3.42
N GLU A 144 -16.08 31.83 3.71
CA GLU A 144 -16.24 32.30 5.09
C GLU A 144 -17.09 31.31 5.91
N ASN A 145 -16.60 30.94 7.11
CA ASN A 145 -17.20 29.94 8.01
C ASN A 145 -17.24 28.49 7.49
N VAL A 146 -16.42 28.15 6.49
CA VAL A 146 -16.24 26.76 6.03
C VAL A 146 -14.89 26.22 6.55
N THR A 147 -14.91 25.08 7.23
CA THR A 147 -13.70 24.37 7.71
C THR A 147 -13.20 23.30 6.75
N ALA A 148 -14.01 22.95 5.75
CA ALA A 148 -13.64 21.97 4.74
C ALA A 148 -12.40 22.41 3.96
N SER A 149 -11.61 21.45 3.50
CA SER A 149 -10.50 21.70 2.59
C SER A 149 -10.56 20.76 1.41
N ALA A 150 -10.02 21.17 0.27
CA ALA A 150 -9.94 20.31 -0.90
C ALA A 150 -8.67 20.59 -1.71
N THR A 151 -8.21 19.57 -2.43
CA THR A 151 -7.11 19.67 -3.39
C THR A 151 -7.61 19.22 -4.76
N ALA A 152 -7.35 20.03 -5.78
CA ALA A 152 -7.54 19.67 -7.17
C ALA A 152 -6.20 19.23 -7.77
N SER A 153 -6.15 18.02 -8.32
CA SER A 153 -5.02 17.48 -9.05
C SER A 153 -5.41 17.25 -10.51
N LEU A 154 -4.70 17.89 -11.43
CA LEU A 154 -4.78 17.62 -12.87
C LEU A 154 -3.68 16.65 -13.27
N ILE A 155 -4.06 15.51 -13.83
CA ILE A 155 -3.16 14.48 -14.35
C ILE A 155 -3.33 14.47 -15.87
N GLN A 156 -2.28 14.81 -16.59
CA GLN A 156 -2.25 14.85 -18.05
C GLN A 156 -1.46 13.63 -18.53
N LYS A 157 -2.07 12.73 -19.29
CA LYS A 157 -1.43 11.54 -19.87
C LYS A 157 -1.65 11.56 -21.38
N GLY A 158 -0.65 11.99 -22.14
CA GLY A 158 -0.78 12.20 -23.59
C GLY A 158 -1.87 13.22 -23.92
N SER A 159 -2.94 12.81 -24.63
CA SER A 159 -4.10 13.66 -24.94
C SER A 159 -5.24 13.58 -23.93
N GLN A 160 -5.10 12.80 -22.85
CA GLN A 160 -6.15 12.64 -21.86
C GLN A 160 -5.83 13.42 -20.59
N ASN A 161 -6.73 14.33 -20.22
CA ASN A 161 -6.65 15.07 -18.96
C ASN A 161 -7.61 14.44 -17.95
N THR A 162 -7.15 14.21 -16.73
CA THR A 162 -7.97 13.69 -15.62
C THR A 162 -7.87 14.65 -14.46
N LEU A 163 -9.00 15.18 -14.03
CA LEU A 163 -9.13 15.97 -12.82
C LEU A 163 -9.53 15.06 -11.67
N VAL A 164 -8.75 15.11 -10.59
CA VAL A 164 -9.04 14.42 -9.33
C VAL A 164 -9.26 15.50 -8.28
N ILE A 165 -10.42 15.48 -7.63
CA ILE A 165 -10.72 16.31 -6.48
C ILE A 165 -10.76 15.43 -5.26
N GLN A 166 -10.01 15.83 -4.22
CA GLN A 166 -10.06 15.22 -2.90
C GLN A 166 -10.44 16.30 -1.91
N ALA A 167 -11.51 16.07 -1.15
CA ALA A 167 -12.03 16.98 -0.16
C ALA A 167 -12.16 16.27 1.19
N GLN A 168 -11.96 17.03 2.26
CA GLN A 168 -11.95 16.55 3.63
C GLN A 168 -12.58 17.59 4.56
N ASP A 169 -12.89 17.17 5.78
CA ASP A 169 -13.55 18.00 6.80
C ASP A 169 -14.89 18.58 6.31
N LEU A 170 -15.58 17.85 5.42
CA LEU A 170 -16.88 18.21 4.87
C LEU A 170 -18.00 17.95 5.87
N SER A 171 -19.00 18.82 5.88
CA SER A 171 -20.19 18.65 6.71
C SER A 171 -21.06 17.50 6.20
N ARG A 172 -21.68 16.75 7.12
CA ARG A 172 -22.65 15.73 6.75
C ARG A 172 -23.90 16.39 6.14
N LEU A 173 -24.23 16.00 4.92
CA LEU A 173 -25.44 16.46 4.22
C LEU A 173 -26.62 15.52 4.53
N SER A 174 -27.84 16.05 4.52
CA SER A 174 -29.08 15.29 4.77
C SER A 174 -29.99 15.28 3.55
N GLY A 175 -30.76 14.20 3.38
CA GLY A 175 -31.73 14.09 2.28
C GLY A 175 -31.04 13.83 0.93
N ALA A 176 -31.45 14.56 -0.11
CA ALA A 176 -30.92 14.43 -1.47
C ALA A 176 -29.71 15.35 -1.76
N ALA A 177 -29.27 16.14 -0.76
CA ALA A 177 -28.22 17.13 -0.95
C ALA A 177 -26.85 16.48 -1.19
N CYS A 178 -26.06 17.07 -2.08
CA CYS A 178 -24.79 16.52 -2.51
C CYS A 178 -23.75 17.61 -2.80
N TYR A 179 -22.47 17.25 -2.77
CA TYR A 179 -21.39 18.12 -3.20
C TYR A 179 -21.19 18.00 -4.70
N GLN A 180 -21.24 19.13 -5.40
CA GLN A 180 -21.11 19.20 -6.85
C GLN A 180 -19.83 19.96 -7.22
N VAL A 181 -19.02 19.36 -8.08
CA VAL A 181 -17.83 20.00 -8.63
C VAL A 181 -18.16 20.66 -9.97
N TRP A 182 -17.65 21.87 -10.14
CA TRP A 182 -17.80 22.69 -11.34
C TRP A 182 -16.43 23.08 -11.89
N LEU A 183 -16.29 22.98 -13.21
CA LEU A 183 -15.22 23.60 -13.98
C LEU A 183 -15.76 24.86 -14.63
N LEU A 184 -15.17 26.00 -14.31
CA LEU A 184 -15.60 27.29 -14.83
C LEU A 184 -14.62 27.77 -15.90
N LEU A 185 -15.18 28.29 -16.99
CA LEU A 185 -14.45 29.04 -18.02
C LEU A 185 -15.15 30.39 -18.19
N ASP A 186 -14.45 31.50 -17.92
CA ASP A 186 -15.02 32.85 -17.97
C ASP A 186 -16.33 32.97 -17.14
N GLY A 187 -16.36 32.29 -15.99
CA GLY A 187 -17.53 32.24 -15.10
C GLY A 187 -18.68 31.34 -15.55
N LYS A 188 -18.57 30.65 -16.70
CA LYS A 188 -19.58 29.67 -17.15
C LYS A 188 -19.29 28.30 -16.55
N PRO A 189 -20.18 27.74 -15.71
CA PRO A 189 -19.95 26.47 -15.05
C PRO A 189 -20.25 25.29 -15.97
N THR A 190 -19.36 24.30 -15.95
CA THR A 190 -19.51 22.98 -16.55
C THR A 190 -19.43 21.94 -15.46
N ARG A 191 -20.34 20.97 -15.49
CA ARG A 191 -20.45 19.95 -14.47
C ARG A 191 -19.28 18.97 -14.53
N ALA A 192 -18.57 18.79 -13.41
CA ALA A 192 -17.42 17.88 -13.32
C ALA A 192 -17.62 16.74 -12.29
N GLY A 193 -18.88 16.45 -11.97
CA GLY A 193 -19.30 15.31 -11.17
C GLY A 193 -19.65 15.64 -9.72
N THR A 194 -20.22 14.66 -9.04
CA THR A 194 -20.89 14.82 -7.75
C THR A 194 -20.42 13.75 -6.80
N PHE A 195 -20.41 14.07 -5.51
CA PHE A 195 -20.15 13.08 -4.47
C PHE A 195 -20.90 13.43 -3.18
N ILE A 196 -21.00 12.44 -2.30
CA ILE A 196 -21.51 12.60 -0.94
C ILE A 196 -20.34 12.30 -0.01
N ALA A 197 -20.14 13.15 0.99
CA ALA A 197 -19.09 12.91 1.99
C ALA A 197 -19.42 11.68 2.83
N ASN A 198 -18.42 10.88 3.15
CA ASN A 198 -18.57 9.74 4.05
C ASN A 198 -18.73 10.19 5.52
N ASP A 199 -18.84 9.21 6.44
CA ASP A 199 -19.03 9.49 7.87
C ASP A 199 -17.88 10.30 8.49
N ASP A 200 -16.68 10.21 7.93
CA ASP A 200 -15.47 10.94 8.35
C ASP A 200 -15.32 12.32 7.69
N GLY A 201 -16.29 12.74 6.86
CA GLY A 201 -16.23 14.03 6.15
C GLY A 201 -15.30 14.05 4.93
N HIS A 202 -14.90 12.89 4.41
CA HIS A 202 -14.11 12.75 3.19
C HIS A 202 -15.00 12.53 1.97
N GLY A 203 -14.57 13.08 0.84
CA GLY A 203 -15.23 12.85 -0.44
C GLY A 203 -14.36 13.31 -1.61
N GLY A 204 -14.74 12.93 -2.82
CA GLY A 204 -13.98 13.30 -3.99
C GLY A 204 -14.64 12.86 -5.28
N VAL A 205 -14.10 13.37 -6.38
CA VAL A 205 -14.55 13.01 -7.73
C VAL A 205 -13.35 12.87 -8.65
N ILE A 206 -13.47 11.95 -9.60
CA ILE A 206 -12.54 11.79 -10.71
C ILE A 206 -13.32 12.12 -11.99
N HIS A 207 -12.81 13.04 -12.78
CA HIS A 207 -13.46 13.50 -14.00
C HIS A 207 -12.46 13.53 -15.16
N SER A 208 -12.80 12.87 -16.26
CA SER A 208 -12.02 12.94 -17.49
C SER A 208 -12.39 14.20 -18.27
N ILE A 209 -11.39 15.02 -18.55
CA ILE A 209 -11.49 16.28 -19.27
C ILE A 209 -10.99 16.05 -20.71
N PRO A 210 -11.78 16.37 -21.74
CA PRO A 210 -11.30 16.38 -23.13
C PRO A 210 -10.06 17.27 -23.30
N ALA A 211 -9.14 16.89 -24.20
CA ALA A 211 -7.87 17.61 -24.39
C ALA A 211 -8.04 19.10 -24.73
N ASP A 212 -9.12 19.43 -25.43
CA ASP A 212 -9.48 20.74 -25.94
C ASP A 212 -10.34 21.56 -24.97
N ALA A 213 -10.84 20.95 -23.90
CA ALA A 213 -11.66 21.62 -22.92
C ALA A 213 -10.80 22.57 -22.07
N LYS A 214 -11.25 23.83 -21.99
CA LYS A 214 -10.60 24.89 -21.23
C LYS A 214 -11.42 25.23 -20.00
N PHE A 215 -10.72 25.55 -18.91
CA PHE A 215 -11.29 26.04 -17.67
C PHE A 215 -10.20 26.82 -16.94
N ASP A 216 -10.60 27.82 -16.17
CA ASP A 216 -9.72 28.67 -15.37
C ASP A 216 -9.93 28.47 -13.87
N THR A 217 -11.07 27.90 -13.47
CA THR A 217 -11.47 27.81 -12.08
C THR A 217 -12.17 26.49 -11.79
N VAL A 218 -11.89 25.93 -10.62
CA VAL A 218 -12.59 24.79 -10.04
C VAL A 218 -13.36 25.27 -8.83
N ALA A 219 -14.62 24.90 -8.71
CA ALA A 219 -15.46 25.22 -7.55
C ALA A 219 -16.25 24.01 -7.07
N ILE A 220 -16.55 23.98 -5.76
CA ILE A 220 -17.41 22.97 -5.13
C ILE A 220 -18.59 23.69 -4.48
N THR A 221 -19.81 23.22 -4.75
CA THR A 221 -21.06 23.74 -4.18
C THR A 221 -21.83 22.67 -3.44
N ILE A 222 -22.75 23.08 -2.56
CA ILE A 222 -23.73 22.20 -1.92
C ILE A 222 -25.04 22.28 -2.71
N GLU A 223 -25.32 21.28 -3.54
CA GLU A 223 -26.53 21.24 -4.36
C GLU A 223 -27.68 20.50 -3.65
N PRO A 224 -28.94 20.86 -3.93
CA PRO A 224 -30.11 20.22 -3.31
C PRO A 224 -30.35 18.80 -3.82
N ASP A 225 -29.92 18.51 -5.05
CA ASP A 225 -30.06 17.24 -5.75
C ASP A 225 -28.90 17.04 -6.75
N ASN A 226 -28.79 15.82 -7.28
CA ASN A 226 -27.77 15.44 -8.25
C ASN A 226 -28.09 15.86 -9.70
N ASP A 227 -29.21 16.53 -9.95
CA ASP A 227 -29.72 16.88 -11.28
C ASP A 227 -29.50 18.37 -11.62
N SER A 228 -28.87 19.13 -10.72
CA SER A 228 -28.48 20.52 -10.95
C SER A 228 -27.59 20.67 -12.19
N GLN A 229 -28.11 21.36 -13.22
CA GLN A 229 -27.38 21.72 -14.44
C GLN A 229 -26.55 23.00 -14.30
N THR A 230 -26.90 23.83 -13.30
CA THR A 230 -26.18 25.04 -12.93
C THR A 230 -26.04 25.08 -11.41
N PRO A 231 -25.03 25.80 -10.87
CA PRO A 231 -24.90 25.99 -9.43
C PRO A 231 -26.16 26.64 -8.85
N LYS A 232 -26.88 25.93 -7.97
CA LYS A 232 -28.00 26.49 -7.20
C LYS A 232 -27.61 26.74 -5.75
N GLY A 233 -26.61 26.00 -5.27
CA GLY A 233 -26.10 26.06 -3.91
C GLY A 233 -25.08 27.14 -3.64
N PRO A 234 -24.72 27.36 -2.36
CA PRO A 234 -23.55 28.16 -2.01
C PRO A 234 -22.27 27.47 -2.49
N ILE A 235 -21.32 28.27 -2.98
CA ILE A 235 -19.94 27.84 -3.20
C ILE A 235 -19.26 27.74 -1.83
N ILE A 236 -18.61 26.61 -1.57
CA ILE A 236 -17.91 26.38 -0.30
C ILE A 236 -16.40 26.36 -0.47
N LEU A 237 -15.91 25.92 -1.64
CA LEU A 237 -14.50 25.76 -1.96
C LEU A 237 -14.26 26.18 -3.40
N SER A 238 -13.20 26.94 -3.67
CA SER A 238 -12.84 27.29 -5.04
C SER A 238 -11.34 27.56 -5.22
N THR A 239 -10.83 27.35 -6.42
CA THR A 239 -9.49 27.81 -6.82
C THR A 239 -9.50 28.17 -8.29
N SER A 240 -8.86 29.29 -8.64
CA SER A 240 -8.41 29.51 -10.02
C SER A 240 -7.17 28.66 -10.26
N LEU A 241 -6.94 28.14 -11.47
CA LEU A 241 -5.77 27.35 -11.83
C LEU A 241 -4.65 28.22 -12.41
#